data_AF-A0A1I6X456-F1
#
_entry.id   AF-A0A1I6X456-F1
#
_cell.length_a   1.000
_cell.length_b   1.000
_cell.length_c   1.000
_cell.angle_alpha   90.00
_cell.angle_beta   90.00
_cell.angle_gamma   90.00
#
_symmetry.space_group_name_H-M   'P 1'
#
loop_
_entity.id
_entity.type
_entity.pdbx_description
1 polymer ?
#
loop_
_entity_poly.entity_id
_entity_poly.type
_entity_poly.pdbx_seq_one_letter_code
_entity_poly.pdbx_strand_id
1 'polypeptide(L)'
;MVEVARNDGGRVELALLLRRLTVELDAVGERFAKPHGLGRTDVRAVIAIMDATRRGEPLTAGGLGAAVGLSSASVTALVDRLERAGHVHRVRDATDRRRVVLQMSEASMAAGAAFFGGLQRELVAAMDGFSDDDLDSVRRWLTAMTEVVVAHR
;
A
#
# COMPACT_ATOMS: atom_id res chain seq x y z
N MET A 1 5.36 -38.99 22.05
CA MET A 1 5.01 -37.56 21.91
C MET A 1 6.29 -36.78 22.00
N VAL A 2 6.84 -36.34 20.87
CA VAL A 2 8.03 -35.49 20.84
C VAL A 2 7.54 -34.06 20.73
N GLU A 3 7.78 -33.29 21.78
CA GLU A 3 7.53 -31.86 21.85
C GLU A 3 8.47 -31.17 20.86
N VAL A 4 7.93 -30.78 19.71
CA VAL A 4 8.64 -30.00 18.70
C VAL A 4 8.99 -28.67 19.35
N ALA A 5 10.25 -28.50 19.76
CA ALA A 5 10.81 -27.21 20.12
C ALA A 5 10.43 -26.22 19.01
N ARG A 6 9.59 -25.23 19.35
CA ARG A 6 9.16 -24.20 18.40
C ARG A 6 10.44 -23.56 17.85
N ASN A 7 10.60 -23.57 16.53
CA ASN A 7 11.71 -22.94 15.82
C ASN A 7 11.61 -21.41 15.94
N ASP A 8 11.81 -20.89 17.15
CA ASP A 8 11.66 -19.47 17.47
C ASP A 8 12.77 -18.64 16.80
N GLY A 9 13.96 -19.24 16.58
CA GLY A 9 15.05 -18.61 15.84
C GLY A 9 14.69 -18.26 14.41
N GLY A 10 14.16 -19.23 13.64
CA GLY A 10 13.74 -18.97 12.25
C GLY A 10 12.56 -18.00 12.14
N ARG A 11 11.65 -18.00 13.12
CA ARG A 11 10.52 -17.05 13.16
C ARG A 11 10.97 -15.62 13.40
N VAL A 12 11.92 -15.42 14.32
CA VAL A 12 12.50 -14.10 14.60
C VAL A 12 13.27 -13.60 13.39
N GLU A 13 14.03 -14.46 12.71
CA GLU A 13 14.76 -14.11 11.49
C GLU A 13 13.82 -13.61 10.38
N LEU A 14 12.72 -14.32 10.11
CA LEU A 14 11.72 -13.88 9.13
C LEU A 14 11.12 -12.51 9.47
N ALA A 15 10.83 -12.26 10.75
CA ALA A 15 10.32 -10.96 11.19
C ALA A 15 11.34 -9.83 10.99
N LEU A 16 12.64 -10.10 11.22
CA LEU A 16 13.72 -9.14 10.99
C LEU A 16 13.93 -8.87 9.49
N LEU A 17 13.85 -9.90 8.64
CA LEU A 17 13.92 -9.76 7.19
C LEU A 17 12.76 -8.91 6.66
N LEU A 18 11.53 -9.16 7.11
CA LEU A 18 10.37 -8.34 6.76
C LEU A 18 10.55 -6.89 7.20
N ARG A 19 10.98 -6.65 8.45
CA ARG A 19 11.28 -5.29 8.92
C ARG A 19 12.30 -4.61 8.02
N ARG A 20 13.39 -5.31 7.65
CA ARG A 20 14.42 -4.75 6.79
C ARG A 20 13.85 -4.39 5.42
N LEU A 21 13.11 -5.29 4.80
CA LEU A 21 12.46 -5.05 3.52
C LEU A 21 11.52 -3.83 3.56
N THR A 22 10.68 -3.72 4.60
CA THR A 22 9.80 -2.56 4.79
C THR A 22 10.57 -1.25 4.87
N VAL A 23 11.66 -1.20 5.63
CA VAL A 23 12.49 0.02 5.76
C VAL A 23 13.12 0.42 4.42
N GLU A 24 13.62 -0.54 3.65
CA GLU A 24 14.22 -0.24 2.34
C GLU A 24 13.16 0.20 1.33
N LEU A 25 11.98 -0.44 1.31
CA LEU A 25 10.85 -0.04 0.46
C LEU A 25 10.34 1.35 0.83
N ASP A 26 10.26 1.69 2.12
CA ASP A 26 9.90 3.03 2.59
C ASP A 26 10.92 4.06 2.10
N ALA A 27 12.22 3.77 2.17
CA ALA A 27 13.27 4.66 1.69
C ALA A 27 13.19 4.91 0.17
N VAL A 28 12.84 3.89 -0.61
CA VAL A 28 12.56 4.04 -2.05
C VAL A 28 11.31 4.90 -2.26
N GLY A 29 10.24 4.67 -1.51
CA GLY A 29 9.02 5.46 -1.54
C GLY A 29 9.25 6.93 -1.21
N GLU A 30 10.09 7.23 -0.22
CA GLU A 30 10.45 8.60 0.16
C GLU A 30 11.21 9.34 -0.96
N ARG A 31 12.02 8.63 -1.76
CA ARG A 31 12.69 9.21 -2.94
C ARG A 31 11.71 9.63 -4.03
N PHE A 32 10.61 8.89 -4.18
CA PHE A 32 9.50 9.30 -5.05
C PHE A 32 8.68 10.43 -4.42
N ALA A 33 8.38 10.35 -3.13
CA ALA A 33 7.48 11.30 -2.47
C ALA A 33 8.03 12.74 -2.45
N LYS A 34 9.34 12.90 -2.19
CA LYS A 34 9.96 14.21 -1.96
C LYS A 34 9.89 15.16 -3.16
N PRO A 35 10.25 14.77 -4.40
CA PRO A 35 10.10 15.64 -5.58
C PRO A 35 8.64 15.96 -5.92
N HIS A 36 7.70 15.11 -5.51
CA HIS A 36 6.26 15.28 -5.73
C HIS A 36 5.57 16.05 -4.59
N GLY A 37 6.32 16.56 -3.61
CA GLY A 37 5.75 17.31 -2.48
C GLY A 37 4.84 16.49 -1.58
N LEU A 38 4.93 15.15 -1.63
CA LEU A 38 4.10 14.26 -0.83
C LEU A 38 4.73 14.05 0.55
N GLY A 39 3.95 14.33 1.60
CA GLY A 39 4.27 13.93 2.97
C GLY A 39 3.95 12.44 3.22
N ARG A 40 4.40 11.91 4.35
CA ARG A 40 4.16 10.50 4.74
C ARG A 40 2.68 10.11 4.73
N THR A 41 1.80 10.98 5.21
CA THR A 41 0.35 10.74 5.21
C THR A 41 -0.24 10.78 3.79
N ASP A 42 0.32 11.62 2.91
CA ASP A 42 -0.11 11.72 1.52
C ASP A 42 0.22 10.43 0.77
N VAL A 43 1.44 9.90 0.95
CA VAL A 43 1.86 8.61 0.39
C VAL A 43 0.96 7.47 0.86
N ARG A 44 0.68 7.39 2.17
CA ARG A 44 -0.25 6.38 2.72
C ARG A 44 -1.64 6.48 2.09
N ALA A 45 -2.13 7.70 1.87
CA ALA A 45 -3.44 7.93 1.27
C ALA A 45 -3.49 7.52 -0.20
N VAL A 46 -2.47 7.87 -0.98
CA VAL A 46 -2.36 7.47 -2.39
C VAL A 46 -2.28 5.94 -2.52
N ILE A 47 -1.47 5.27 -1.68
CA ILE A 47 -1.41 3.80 -1.64
C ILE A 47 -2.78 3.20 -1.31
N ALA A 48 -3.48 3.72 -0.30
CA ALA A 48 -4.81 3.23 0.07
C ALA A 48 -5.84 3.39 -1.06
N ILE A 49 -5.84 4.53 -1.78
CA ILE A 49 -6.71 4.76 -2.94
C ILE A 49 -6.37 3.78 -4.07
N MET A 50 -5.08 3.59 -4.36
CA MET A 50 -4.61 2.67 -5.40
C MET A 50 -5.00 1.22 -5.09
N ASP A 51 -4.76 0.75 -3.87
CA ASP A 51 -5.09 -0.61 -3.43
C ASP A 51 -6.58 -0.89 -3.49
N ALA A 52 -7.39 0.05 -3.02
CA ALA A 52 -8.84 -0.04 -3.06
C ALA A 52 -9.37 -0.08 -4.50
N THR A 53 -8.78 0.73 -5.39
CA THR A 53 -9.12 0.71 -6.82
C THR A 53 -8.78 -0.64 -7.46
N ARG A 54 -7.60 -1.21 -7.15
CA ARG A 54 -7.18 -2.53 -7.64
C ARG A 54 -8.09 -3.67 -7.18
N ARG A 55 -8.71 -3.55 -6.00
CA ARG A 55 -9.72 -4.51 -5.50
C ARG A 55 -11.13 -4.27 -6.05
N GLY A 56 -11.36 -3.20 -6.82
CA GLY A 56 -12.70 -2.83 -7.28
C GLY A 56 -13.58 -2.17 -6.19
N GLU A 57 -12.96 -1.65 -5.14
CA GLU A 57 -13.62 -1.09 -3.95
C GLU A 57 -13.24 0.39 -3.75
N PRO A 58 -13.51 1.30 -4.69
CA PRO A 58 -12.99 2.67 -4.64
C PRO A 58 -13.44 3.41 -3.37
N LEU A 59 -12.50 4.14 -2.75
CA LEU A 59 -12.72 4.78 -1.45
C LEU A 59 -13.49 6.09 -1.59
N THR A 60 -14.44 6.33 -0.69
CA THR A 60 -14.94 7.70 -0.42
C THR A 60 -13.93 8.44 0.46
N ALA A 61 -14.08 9.76 0.62
CA ALA A 61 -13.26 10.51 1.57
C ALA A 61 -13.37 9.97 3.01
N GLY A 62 -14.57 9.57 3.44
CA GLY A 62 -14.77 8.93 4.74
C GLY A 62 -14.07 7.57 4.85
N GLY A 63 -14.15 6.75 3.79
CA GLY A 63 -13.45 5.47 3.72
C GLY A 63 -11.93 5.62 3.76
N LEU A 64 -11.39 6.64 3.08
CA LEU A 64 -9.98 6.99 3.17
C LEU A 64 -9.60 7.40 4.60
N GLY A 65 -10.43 8.19 5.27
CA GLY A 65 -10.18 8.64 6.64
C GLY A 65 -10.02 7.46 7.60
N ALA A 66 -10.91 6.47 7.51
CA ALA A 66 -10.78 5.22 8.24
C ALA A 66 -9.50 4.46 7.87
N ALA A 67 -9.17 4.35 6.59
CA ALA A 67 -8.00 3.60 6.11
C ALA A 67 -6.65 4.20 6.56
N VAL A 68 -6.55 5.52 6.73
CA VAL A 68 -5.31 6.20 7.14
C VAL A 68 -5.31 6.73 8.57
N GLY A 69 -6.38 6.50 9.34
CA GLY A 69 -6.49 6.92 10.75
C GLY A 69 -6.68 8.42 10.93
N LEU A 70 -7.47 9.06 10.06
CA LEU A 70 -7.74 10.50 10.10
C LEU A 70 -9.21 10.79 10.41
N SER A 71 -9.43 11.90 11.12
CA SER A 71 -10.77 12.47 11.31
C SER A 71 -11.36 12.96 9.99
N SER A 72 -12.68 13.15 9.94
CA SER A 72 -13.39 13.67 8.76
C SER A 72 -12.84 15.02 8.27
N ALA A 73 -12.53 15.93 9.20
CA ALA A 73 -11.96 17.23 8.85
C ALA A 73 -10.54 17.09 8.28
N SER A 74 -9.71 16.25 8.90
CA SER A 74 -8.33 16.01 8.45
C SER A 74 -8.26 15.31 7.11
N VAL A 75 -9.14 14.32 6.86
CA VAL A 75 -9.16 13.63 5.56
C VAL A 75 -9.69 14.56 4.46
N THR A 76 -10.64 15.44 4.74
CA THR A 76 -11.10 16.43 3.76
C THR A 76 -9.95 17.35 3.33
N ALA A 77 -9.22 17.92 4.31
CA ALA A 77 -8.07 18.77 4.03
C ALA A 77 -6.93 18.03 3.28
N LEU A 78 -6.72 16.75 3.60
CA LEU A 78 -5.78 15.88 2.88
C LEU A 78 -6.20 15.69 1.42
N VAL A 79 -7.45 15.32 1.17
CA VAL A 79 -7.94 15.10 -0.20
C VAL A 79 -7.88 16.39 -1.01
N ASP A 80 -8.27 17.53 -0.43
CA ASP A 80 -8.20 18.83 -1.12
C ASP A 80 -6.76 19.21 -1.49
N ARG A 81 -5.79 18.86 -0.65
CA ARG A 81 -4.36 19.05 -0.95
C ARG A 81 -3.90 18.14 -2.09
N LEU A 82 -4.26 16.86 -2.05
CA LEU A 82 -3.92 15.90 -3.10
C LEU A 82 -4.56 16.28 -4.45
N GLU A 83 -5.82 16.75 -4.45
CA GLU A 83 -6.49 17.26 -5.65
C GLU A 83 -5.80 18.50 -6.20
N ARG A 84 -5.48 19.48 -5.34
CA ARG A 84 -4.78 20.71 -5.76
C ARG A 84 -3.39 20.43 -6.33
N ALA A 85 -2.71 19.41 -5.81
CA ALA A 85 -1.43 18.94 -6.33
C ALA A 85 -1.56 18.07 -7.59
N GLY A 86 -2.79 17.77 -8.03
CA GLY A 86 -3.06 16.98 -9.23
C GLY A 86 -2.85 15.48 -9.05
N HIS A 87 -2.86 14.98 -7.81
CA HIS A 87 -2.61 13.56 -7.52
C HIS A 87 -3.85 12.67 -7.53
N VAL A 88 -4.97 13.23 -7.11
CA VAL A 88 -6.24 12.52 -6.92
C VAL A 88 -7.37 13.36 -7.52
N HIS A 89 -8.46 12.71 -7.90
CA HIS A 89 -9.72 13.34 -8.30
C HIS A 89 -10.89 12.69 -7.57
N ARG A 90 -11.89 13.51 -7.25
CA ARG A 90 -13.23 13.06 -6.84
C ARG A 90 -14.08 12.81 -8.08
N VAL A 91 -14.57 11.59 -8.21
CA VAL A 91 -15.47 11.20 -9.31
C VAL A 91 -16.74 10.55 -8.77
N ARG A 92 -17.82 10.58 -9.56
CA ARG A 92 -19.03 9.81 -9.22
C ARG A 92 -18.73 8.32 -9.39
N ASP A 93 -19.16 7.53 -8.41
CA ASP A 93 -19.03 6.08 -8.46
C ASP A 93 -19.85 5.52 -9.64
N ALA A 94 -19.25 4.59 -10.38
CA ALA A 94 -19.87 3.97 -11.55
C ALA A 94 -21.03 3.03 -11.17
N THR A 95 -21.01 2.46 -9.96
CA THR A 95 -22.00 1.49 -9.47
C THR A 95 -23.14 2.20 -8.74
N ASP A 96 -22.85 3.21 -7.92
CA ASP A 96 -23.87 4.05 -7.27
C ASP A 96 -23.52 5.53 -7.43
N ARG A 97 -24.11 6.17 -8.46
CA ARG A 97 -23.83 7.59 -8.80
C ARG A 97 -24.12 8.59 -7.68
N ARG A 98 -24.78 8.18 -6.58
CA ARG A 98 -24.97 9.01 -5.38
C ARG A 98 -23.68 9.14 -4.55
N ARG A 99 -22.72 8.23 -4.75
CA ARG A 99 -21.43 8.22 -4.06
C ARG A 99 -20.39 9.00 -4.87
N VAL A 100 -19.52 9.69 -4.14
CA VAL A 100 -18.29 10.28 -4.67
C VAL A 100 -17.11 9.49 -4.13
N VAL A 101 -16.27 9.02 -5.04
CA VAL A 101 -15.09 8.21 -4.75
C VAL A 101 -13.82 8.91 -5.23
N LEU A 102 -12.69 8.47 -4.70
CA LEU A 102 -11.37 9.00 -4.98
C LEU A 102 -10.68 8.12 -6.01
N GLN A 103 -10.06 8.75 -7.01
CA GLN A 103 -9.25 8.08 -8.02
C GLN A 103 -7.91 8.79 -8.17
N MET A 104 -6.84 8.04 -8.42
CA MET A 104 -5.56 8.65 -8.80
C MET A 104 -5.67 9.31 -10.16
N SER A 105 -4.98 10.43 -10.36
CA SER A 105 -4.86 11.03 -11.69
C SER A 105 -4.00 10.17 -12.61
N GLU A 106 -4.29 10.21 -13.91
CA GLU A 106 -3.48 9.51 -14.92
C GLU A 106 -2.01 9.94 -14.85
N ALA A 107 -1.75 11.24 -14.65
CA ALA A 107 -0.41 11.77 -14.49
C ALA A 107 0.33 11.16 -13.28
N SER A 108 -0.35 10.96 -12.16
CA SER A 108 0.26 10.35 -10.97
C SER A 108 0.49 8.86 -11.14
N MET A 109 -0.43 8.15 -11.80
CA MET A 109 -0.21 6.75 -12.17
C MET A 109 0.98 6.61 -13.11
N ALA A 110 1.09 7.47 -14.12
CA ALA A 110 2.21 7.48 -15.07
C ALA A 110 3.55 7.80 -14.38
N ALA A 111 3.58 8.78 -13.48
CA ALA A 111 4.78 9.11 -12.71
C ALA A 111 5.23 7.94 -11.81
N GLY A 112 4.27 7.30 -11.12
CA GLY A 112 4.54 6.10 -10.33
C GLY A 112 5.07 4.95 -11.20
N ALA A 113 4.44 4.68 -12.34
CA ALA A 113 4.89 3.64 -13.27
C ALA A 113 6.30 3.92 -13.82
N ALA A 114 6.61 5.17 -14.15
CA ALA A 114 7.94 5.55 -14.63
C ALA A 114 9.02 5.37 -13.56
N PHE A 115 8.72 5.69 -12.30
CA PHE A 115 9.68 5.58 -11.19
C PHE A 115 9.83 4.14 -10.69
N PHE A 116 8.71 3.45 -10.41
CA PHE A 116 8.71 2.13 -9.79
C PHE A 116 8.76 0.98 -10.79
N GLY A 117 8.51 1.21 -12.08
CA GLY A 117 8.38 0.14 -13.07
C GLY A 117 9.64 -0.71 -13.22
N GLY A 118 10.83 -0.11 -13.12
CA GLY A 118 12.10 -0.85 -13.12
C GLY A 118 12.21 -1.77 -11.90
N LEU A 119 12.05 -1.21 -10.71
CA LEU A 119 12.07 -1.95 -9.45
C LEU A 119 11.04 -3.07 -9.42
N GLN A 120 9.81 -2.81 -9.87
CA GLN A 120 8.75 -3.83 -9.91
C GLN A 120 9.15 -5.01 -10.81
N ARG A 121 9.74 -4.76 -11.98
CA ARG A 121 10.21 -5.83 -12.86
C ARG A 121 11.33 -6.65 -12.23
N GLU A 122 12.29 -5.99 -11.59
CA GLU A 122 13.41 -6.67 -10.91
C GLU A 122 12.93 -7.51 -9.72
N LEU A 123 11.99 -6.99 -8.92
CA LEU A 123 11.37 -7.73 -7.82
C LEU A 123 10.60 -8.95 -8.31
N VAL A 124 9.85 -8.83 -9.42
CA VAL A 124 9.14 -9.97 -10.03
C VAL A 124 10.13 -10.98 -10.59
N ALA A 125 11.16 -10.56 -11.32
CA ALA A 125 12.18 -11.47 -11.85
C ALA A 125 12.96 -12.20 -10.74
N ALA A 126 13.17 -11.57 -9.58
CA ALA A 126 13.76 -12.24 -8.42
C ALA A 126 12.90 -13.41 -7.90
N MET A 127 11.59 -13.42 -8.20
CA MET A 127 10.69 -14.52 -7.85
C MET A 127 10.85 -15.75 -8.77
N ASP A 128 11.49 -15.62 -9.93
CA ASP A 128 11.67 -16.72 -10.90
C ASP A 128 12.50 -17.89 -10.32
N GLY A 129 13.24 -17.66 -9.23
CA GLY A 129 14.00 -18.68 -8.51
C GLY A 129 13.19 -19.52 -7.52
N PHE A 130 11.90 -19.25 -7.34
CA PHE A 130 11.04 -19.90 -6.35
C PHE A 130 9.97 -20.76 -7.03
N SER A 131 9.59 -21.85 -6.37
CA SER A 131 8.46 -22.67 -6.84
C SER A 131 7.12 -21.98 -6.54
N ASP A 132 6.05 -22.38 -7.25
CA ASP A 132 4.69 -21.89 -6.98
C ASP A 132 4.26 -22.19 -5.53
N ASP A 133 4.67 -23.33 -4.97
CA ASP A 133 4.37 -23.72 -3.58
C ASP A 133 5.10 -22.83 -2.56
N ASP A 134 6.34 -22.41 -2.88
CA ASP A 134 7.09 -21.45 -2.05
C ASP A 134 6.41 -20.08 -2.07
N LEU A 135 6.05 -19.60 -3.27
CA LEU A 135 5.36 -18.33 -3.45
C LEU A 135 3.99 -18.33 -2.78
N ASP A 136 3.26 -19.44 -2.83
CA ASP A 136 2.00 -19.61 -2.10
C ASP A 136 2.19 -19.52 -0.58
N SER A 137 3.24 -20.17 -0.06
CA SER A 137 3.59 -20.13 1.35
C SER A 137 3.96 -18.73 1.81
N VAL A 138 4.75 -17.99 1.03
CA VAL A 138 5.09 -16.58 1.28
C VAL A 138 3.85 -15.70 1.22
N ARG A 139 2.96 -15.90 0.24
CA ARG A 139 1.69 -15.18 0.10
C ARG A 139 0.83 -15.35 1.35
N ARG A 140 0.58 -16.60 1.79
CA ARG A 140 -0.19 -16.89 3.01
C ARG A 140 0.44 -16.25 4.25
N TRP A 141 1.77 -16.30 4.36
CA TRP A 141 2.50 -15.69 5.47
C TRP A 141 2.36 -14.16 5.48
N LEU A 142 2.58 -13.49 4.34
CA LEU A 142 2.45 -12.03 4.20
C LEU A 142 1.01 -11.56 4.50
N THR A 143 -0.01 -12.30 4.05
CA THR A 143 -1.41 -12.03 4.39
C THR A 143 -1.63 -12.09 5.89
N ALA A 144 -1.22 -13.18 6.56
CA ALA A 144 -1.40 -13.33 7.99
C ALA A 144 -0.68 -12.22 8.80
N MET A 145 0.55 -11.86 8.41
CA MET A 145 1.28 -10.76 9.07
C MET A 145 0.58 -9.41 8.87
N THR A 146 0.06 -9.17 7.67
CA THR A 146 -0.66 -7.93 7.35
C THR A 146 -1.93 -7.80 8.17
N GLU A 147 -2.72 -8.87 8.29
CA GLU A 147 -3.95 -8.90 9.11
C GLU A 147 -3.65 -8.59 10.58
N VAL A 148 -2.58 -9.18 11.14
CA VAL A 148 -2.14 -8.87 12.52
C VAL A 148 -1.77 -7.40 12.65
N VAL A 149 -0.99 -6.83 11.73
CA VAL A 149 -0.60 -5.41 11.79
C VAL A 149 -1.82 -4.48 11.64
N VAL A 150 -2.76 -4.80 10.75
CA VAL A 150 -3.98 -4.01 10.55
C VAL A 150 -4.86 -4.03 11.80
N ALA A 151 -4.94 -5.15 12.52
CA ALA A 151 -5.74 -5.26 13.74
C ALA A 151 -5.23 -4.40 14.91
N HIS A 152 -3.99 -3.89 14.83
CA HIS A 152 -3.38 -3.02 15.85
C HIS A 152 -3.34 -1.53 15.45
N ARG A 153 -4.06 -1.15 14.38
CA ARG A 153 -4.17 0.24 13.92
C ARG A 153 -5.32 1.00 14.56
#